data_AF-A0AAQ0LVQ5-F1
#
_entry.id   AF-A0AAQ0LVQ5-F1
#
_cell.length_a   1.000
_cell.length_b   1.000
_cell.length_c   1.000
_cell.angle_alpha   90.00
_cell.angle_beta   90.00
_cell.angle_gamma   90.00
#
_symmetry.space_group_name_H-M   'P 1'
#
loop_
_entity.id
_entity.type
_entity.pdbx_description
1 polymer ?
#
loop_
_entity_poly.entity_id
_entity_poly.type
_entity_poly.pdbx_seq_one_letter_code
_entity_poly.pdbx_strand_id
1 'polypeptide(L)'
;MIKKIPKYKVIDRNKNVLIQGNILFEIIETLILNTIKHIETKKSLITRIEKNHFVYFDLLSMIYQNSNYFEWENIETIEYIYNNKKFLDPKDFVKFKKSSFKLSSRVNNIDVENIKWKR
;
A
#
# COMPACT_ATOMS: atom_id res chain seq x y z
N MET A 1 -5.72 -3.60 -25.75
CA MET A 1 -5.86 -2.75 -24.54
C MET A 1 -4.69 -3.02 -23.60
N ILE A 2 -3.81 -2.03 -23.39
CA ILE A 2 -2.73 -2.14 -22.40
C ILE A 2 -3.38 -1.99 -21.00
N LYS A 3 -3.33 -3.05 -20.18
CA LYS A 3 -3.82 -2.97 -18.79
C LYS A 3 -2.87 -2.08 -17.99
N LYS A 4 -3.36 -0.92 -17.54
CA LYS A 4 -2.62 -0.02 -16.65
C LYS A 4 -2.41 -0.72 -15.30
N ILE A 5 -1.15 -0.98 -14.96
CA ILE A 5 -0.78 -1.57 -13.66
C ILE A 5 -0.70 -0.43 -12.64
N PRO A 6 -1.41 -0.50 -11.51
CA PRO A 6 -1.33 0.54 -10.48
C PRO A 6 0.05 0.55 -9.83
N LYS A 7 0.57 1.75 -9.53
CA LYS A 7 1.91 1.96 -8.96
C LYS A 7 2.03 1.42 -7.53
N TYR A 8 0.97 1.51 -6.74
CA TYR A 8 0.94 1.12 -5.34
C TYR A 8 -0.24 0.21 -5.04
N LYS A 9 -0.06 -0.71 -4.10
CA LYS A 9 -1.10 -1.59 -3.57
C LYS A 9 -0.91 -1.81 -2.08
N VAL A 10 -2.00 -1.95 -1.35
CA VAL A 10 -2.03 -2.48 0.00
C VAL A 10 -2.61 -3.88 -0.06
N ILE A 11 -1.90 -4.83 0.53
CA ILE A 11 -2.32 -6.22 0.60
C ILE A 11 -2.54 -6.67 2.04
N ASP A 12 -3.44 -7.62 2.24
CA ASP A 12 -3.57 -8.35 3.51
C ASP A 12 -2.52 -9.46 3.64
N ARG A 13 -2.56 -10.19 4.76
CA ARG A 13 -1.71 -11.37 4.99
C ARG A 13 -1.90 -12.51 3.98
N ASN A 14 -3.09 -12.62 3.41
CA ASN A 14 -3.42 -13.62 2.39
C ASN A 14 -3.01 -13.17 0.99
N LYS A 15 -2.35 -12.01 0.86
CA LYS A 15 -1.94 -11.36 -0.40
C LYS A 15 -3.12 -10.87 -1.25
N ASN A 16 -4.31 -10.76 -0.67
CA ASN A 16 -5.45 -10.11 -1.32
C ASN A 16 -5.20 -8.61 -1.39
N VAL A 17 -5.57 -7.99 -2.51
CA VAL A 17 -5.45 -6.54 -2.68
C VAL A 17 -6.63 -5.88 -1.98
N LEU A 18 -6.32 -5.06 -0.97
CA LEU A 18 -7.33 -4.26 -0.26
C LEU A 18 -7.56 -2.92 -0.96
N ILE A 19 -6.47 -2.26 -1.37
CA ILE A 19 -6.49 -0.93 -1.99
C ILE A 19 -5.39 -0.89 -3.06
N GLN A 20 -5.63 -0.22 -4.18
CA GLN A 20 -4.61 -0.01 -5.21
C GLN A 20 -4.82 1.31 -5.93
N GLY A 21 -3.73 1.92 -6.39
CA GLY A 21 -3.77 3.22 -7.08
C GLY A 21 -2.39 3.71 -7.49
N ASN A 22 -2.33 4.94 -7.98
CA ASN A 22 -1.09 5.53 -8.52
C ASN A 22 -0.48 6.59 -7.61
N ILE A 23 -1.24 7.08 -6.64
CA ILE A 23 -0.88 8.18 -5.75
C ILE A 23 -0.74 7.61 -4.34
N LEU A 24 0.42 7.81 -3.71
CA LEU A 24 0.74 7.14 -2.44
C LEU A 24 -0.10 7.66 -1.28
N PHE A 25 -0.21 8.99 -1.14
CA PHE A 25 -0.96 9.60 -0.04
C PHE A 25 -2.43 9.20 -0.07
N GLU A 26 -3.08 9.14 -1.24
CA GLU A 26 -4.47 8.66 -1.37
C GLU A 26 -4.63 7.23 -0.86
N ILE A 27 -3.65 6.36 -1.09
CA ILE A 27 -3.67 4.97 -0.63
C ILE A 27 -3.55 4.92 0.90
N ILE A 28 -2.66 5.73 1.48
CA ILE A 28 -2.49 5.84 2.93
C ILE A 28 -3.77 6.37 3.59
N GLU A 29 -4.33 7.47 3.08
CA GLU A 29 -5.55 8.08 3.58
C GLU A 29 -6.74 7.14 3.51
N THR A 30 -6.93 6.49 2.36
CA THR A 30 -8.02 5.52 2.16
C THR A 30 -7.91 4.35 3.13
N LEU A 31 -6.68 3.84 3.35
CA LEU A 31 -6.44 2.77 4.31
C LEU A 31 -6.85 3.19 5.72
N ILE A 32 -6.40 4.38 6.16
CA ILE A 32 -6.67 4.88 7.50
C ILE A 32 -8.17 5.10 7.72
N LEU A 33 -8.85 5.77 6.79
CA LEU A 33 -10.30 6.02 6.90
C LEU A 33 -11.09 4.72 6.94
N ASN A 34 -10.74 3.74 6.10
CA ASN A 34 -11.39 2.43 6.12
C ASN A 34 -11.17 1.71 7.45
N THR A 35 -9.99 1.85 8.04
CA THR A 35 -9.63 1.21 9.32
C THR A 35 -10.39 1.82 10.48
N ILE A 36 -10.44 3.15 10.56
CA ILE A 36 -11.23 3.87 11.56
C ILE A 36 -12.69 3.43 11.45
N LYS A 37 -13.28 3.55 10.26
CA LYS A 37 -14.66 3.12 9.99
C LYS A 37 -14.91 1.67 10.39
N HIS A 38 -13.99 0.75 10.08
CA HIS A 38 -14.11 -0.65 10.47
C HIS A 38 -14.13 -0.81 11.99
N ILE A 39 -13.21 -0.17 12.71
CA ILE A 39 -13.13 -0.25 14.16
C ILE A 39 -14.40 0.34 14.81
N GLU A 40 -14.88 1.48 14.33
CA GLU A 40 -16.07 2.13 14.87
C GLU A 40 -17.34 1.31 14.65
N THR A 41 -17.47 0.67 13.49
CA THR A 41 -18.66 -0.14 13.15
C THR A 41 -18.65 -1.52 13.80
N LYS A 42 -17.47 -2.10 14.07
CA LYS A 42 -17.34 -3.47 14.60
C LYS A 42 -17.09 -3.56 16.10
N LYS A 43 -16.57 -2.52 16.75
CA LYS A 43 -16.24 -2.54 18.18
C LYS A 43 -17.18 -1.63 18.96
N SER A 44 -17.70 -2.14 20.08
CA SER A 44 -18.49 -1.34 21.01
C SER A 44 -17.67 -0.17 21.57
N LEU A 45 -18.34 0.89 22.04
CA LEU A 45 -17.67 2.01 22.70
C LEU A 45 -16.86 1.55 23.93
N ILE A 46 -17.41 0.62 24.73
CA ILE A 46 -16.74 0.06 25.91
C ILE A 46 -15.43 -0.61 25.50
N THR A 47 -15.46 -1.47 24.48
CA THR A 47 -14.25 -2.15 23.97
C THR A 47 -13.21 -1.16 23.44
N ARG A 48 -13.65 -0.05 22.83
CA ARG A 48 -12.75 1.00 22.34
C ARG A 48 -12.06 1.75 23.49
N ILE A 49 -12.78 1.99 24.59
CA ILE A 49 -12.21 2.59 25.80
C ILE A 49 -11.21 1.63 26.45
N GLU A 50 -11.61 0.37 26.69
CA GLU A 50 -10.78 -0.64 27.34
C GLU A 50 -9.46 -0.90 26.60
N LYS A 51 -9.50 -0.92 25.26
CA LYS A 51 -8.30 -1.10 24.42
C LYS A 51 -7.57 0.21 24.09
N ASN A 52 -8.04 1.33 24.64
CA ASN A 52 -7.51 2.67 24.39
C ASN A 52 -7.36 2.99 22.89
N HIS A 53 -8.41 2.69 22.10
CA HIS A 53 -8.42 2.93 20.66
C HIS A 53 -8.32 4.41 20.29
N PHE A 54 -8.62 5.33 21.20
CA PHE A 54 -8.44 6.77 20.97
C PHE A 54 -6.98 7.13 20.70
N VAL A 55 -6.03 6.59 21.47
CA VAL A 55 -4.58 6.78 21.19
C VAL A 55 -4.21 6.24 19.82
N TYR A 56 -4.81 5.12 19.41
CA TYR A 56 -4.57 4.57 18.08
C TYR A 56 -5.17 5.46 16.98
N PHE A 57 -6.35 6.01 17.20
CA PHE A 57 -6.96 6.97 16.28
C PHE A 57 -6.13 8.25 16.16
N ASP A 58 -5.51 8.73 17.23
CA ASP A 58 -4.61 9.88 17.17
C ASP A 58 -3.38 9.58 16.30
N LEU A 59 -2.76 8.40 16.49
CA LEU A 59 -1.63 7.96 15.66
C LEU A 59 -2.02 7.86 14.17
N LEU A 60 -3.18 7.24 13.89
CA LEU A 60 -3.68 7.13 12.52
C LEU A 60 -4.02 8.50 11.93
N SER A 61 -4.61 9.39 12.72
CA SER A 61 -4.96 10.76 12.29
C SER A 61 -3.72 11.59 11.98
N MET A 62 -2.64 11.43 12.77
CA MET A 62 -1.36 12.05 12.49
C MET A 62 -0.78 11.58 11.15
N ILE A 63 -0.84 10.27 10.86
CA ILE A 63 -0.40 9.74 9.56
C ILE A 63 -1.29 10.28 8.43
N TYR A 64 -2.60 10.32 8.64
CA TYR A 64 -3.54 10.87 7.66
C TYR A 64 -3.25 12.33 7.33
N GLN A 65 -3.06 13.18 8.34
CA GLN A 65 -2.81 14.62 8.16
C GLN A 65 -1.49 14.92 7.45
N ASN A 66 -0.50 14.05 7.61
CA ASN A 66 0.83 14.21 7.02
C ASN A 66 1.04 13.32 5.77
N SER A 67 -0.03 12.70 5.26
CA SER A 67 0.00 11.72 4.17
C SER A 67 0.74 12.23 2.93
N ASN A 68 0.54 13.51 2.62
CA ASN A 68 1.08 14.24 1.48
C ASN A 68 2.59 14.49 1.58
N TYR A 69 3.18 14.41 2.77
CA TYR A 69 4.62 14.55 3.00
C TYR A 69 5.36 13.21 2.99
N PHE A 70 4.64 12.09 2.99
CA PHE A 70 5.27 10.77 3.00
C PHE A 70 5.65 10.31 1.60
N GLU A 71 6.90 9.91 1.49
CA GLU A 71 7.45 9.24 0.34
C GLU A 71 7.53 7.73 0.57
N TRP A 72 7.93 6.99 -0.46
CA TRP A 72 7.98 5.53 -0.39
C TRP A 72 8.95 5.03 0.70
N GLU A 73 9.99 5.80 0.98
CA GLU A 73 11.01 5.54 2.00
C GLU A 73 10.42 5.55 3.42
N ASN A 74 9.28 6.21 3.64
CA ASN A 74 8.61 6.26 4.94
C ASN A 74 7.67 5.06 5.19
N ILE A 75 7.45 4.21 4.19
CA ILE A 75 6.37 3.21 4.24
C ILE A 75 6.58 2.14 5.30
N GLU A 76 7.82 1.72 5.55
CA GLU A 76 8.09 0.74 6.61
C GLU A 76 7.73 1.29 8.00
N THR A 77 7.99 2.57 8.24
CA THR A 77 7.59 3.24 9.48
C THR A 77 6.07 3.35 9.59
N ILE A 78 5.39 3.71 8.49
CA ILE A 78 3.92 3.77 8.44
C ILE A 78 3.32 2.39 8.72
N GLU A 79 3.83 1.34 8.07
CA GLU A 79 3.42 -0.05 8.32
C GLU A 79 3.62 -0.45 9.76
N TYR A 80 4.74 -0.07 10.39
CA TYR A 80 5.03 -0.38 11.77
C TYR A 80 4.04 0.28 12.73
N ILE A 81 3.74 1.57 12.55
CA ILE A 81 2.78 2.30 13.38
C ILE A 81 1.36 1.77 13.15
N TYR A 82 0.99 1.55 11.89
CA TYR A 82 -0.33 1.06 11.50
C TYR A 82 -0.56 -0.36 12.05
N ASN A 83 0.36 -1.31 11.83
CA ASN A 83 0.26 -2.71 12.25
C ASN A 83 0.58 -2.92 13.75
N ASN A 84 0.08 -2.04 14.61
CA ASN A 84 0.35 -2.13 16.03
C ASN A 84 -0.52 -3.22 16.69
N LYS A 85 0.13 -4.31 17.12
CA LYS A 85 -0.49 -5.49 17.77
C LYS A 85 -1.30 -5.17 19.04
N LYS A 86 -1.09 -4.00 19.67
CA LYS A 86 -1.88 -3.56 20.83
C LYS A 86 -3.32 -3.22 20.43
N PHE A 87 -3.51 -2.72 19.20
CA PHE A 87 -4.78 -2.13 18.77
C PHE A 87 -5.48 -2.93 17.65
N LEU A 88 -4.68 -3.57 16.80
CA LEU A 88 -5.13 -4.44 15.70
C LEU A 88 -4.81 -5.91 15.97
N ASP A 89 -5.71 -6.79 15.52
CA ASP A 89 -5.44 -8.21 15.45
C ASP A 89 -4.40 -8.44 14.34
N PRO A 90 -3.37 -9.28 14.58
CA PRO A 90 -2.45 -9.73 13.55
C PRO A 90 -3.10 -10.03 12.20
N LYS A 91 -4.28 -10.67 12.16
CA LYS A 91 -4.98 -10.99 10.90
C LYS A 91 -5.32 -9.77 10.05
N ASP A 92 -5.48 -8.61 10.67
CA ASP A 92 -5.86 -7.34 10.03
C ASP A 92 -4.61 -6.54 9.57
N PHE A 93 -3.41 -7.11 9.73
CA PHE A 93 -2.18 -6.43 9.32
C PHE A 93 -2.08 -6.36 7.80
N VAL A 94 -1.50 -5.27 7.33
CA VAL A 94 -1.37 -4.98 5.92
C VAL A 94 0.08 -4.77 5.52
N LYS A 95 0.34 -4.89 4.21
CA LYS A 95 1.63 -4.57 3.61
C LYS A 95 1.43 -3.76 2.33
N PHE A 96 2.16 -2.66 2.22
CA PHE A 96 2.28 -1.86 1.03
C PHE A 96 3.23 -2.53 0.04
N LYS A 97 2.90 -2.40 -1.24
CA LYS A 97 3.71 -2.87 -2.36
C LYS A 97 3.77 -1.79 -3.41
N LYS A 98 4.98 -1.46 -3.85
CA LYS A 98 5.25 -0.66 -5.04
C LYS A 98 5.49 -1.59 -6.21
N SER A 99 4.77 -1.40 -7.30
CA SER A 99 5.04 -2.11 -8.54
C SER A 99 6.38 -1.66 -9.09
N SER A 100 7.31 -2.60 -9.24
CA SER A 100 8.53 -2.39 -10.01
C SER A 100 8.29 -2.83 -11.45
N PHE A 101 8.49 -1.92 -12.39
CA PHE A 101 8.61 -2.30 -13.80
C PHE A 101 10.04 -2.81 -14.01
N LYS A 102 10.21 -4.12 -14.19
CA LYS A 102 11.40 -4.63 -14.87
C LYS A 102 11.10 -4.61 -16.35
N LEU A 103 11.74 -3.72 -17.10
CA LEU A 103 11.84 -3.86 -18.55
C LEU A 103 12.57 -5.19 -18.79
N SER A 104 11.86 -6.23 -19.21
CA SER A 104 12.52 -7.41 -19.76
C SER A 104 13.03 -7.02 -21.14
N SER A 105 14.30 -6.67 -21.23
CA SER A 105 15.00 -6.56 -22.51
C SER A 105 15.11 -7.96 -23.13
N ARG A 106 14.05 -8.44 -23.78
CA ARG A 106 14.23 -9.37 -24.89
C ARG A 106 14.77 -8.54 -26.05
N VAL A 107 16.10 -8.37 -26.06
CA VAL A 107 16.81 -7.97 -27.27
C VAL A 107 16.57 -9.12 -28.24
N ASN A 108 15.73 -8.91 -29.25
CA ASN A 108 15.72 -9.79 -30.41
C ASN A 108 17.13 -9.69 -31.00
N ASN A 109 17.88 -10.79 -30.99
CA ASN A 109 19.08 -10.90 -31.80
C ASN A 109 18.65 -10.62 -33.25
N ILE A 110 19.02 -9.47 -33.77
CA ILE A 110 18.98 -9.22 -35.21
C ILE A 110 20.18 -10.00 -35.75
N ASP A 111 19.93 -11.13 -36.42
CA ASP A 111 20.95 -11.78 -37.23
C ASP A 111 21.33 -10.83 -38.36
N VAL A 112 22.53 -10.26 -38.25
CA VAL A 112 23.08 -9.29 -39.22
C VAL A 112 23.59 -9.99 -40.49
N GLU A 113 23.42 -11.30 -40.64
CA GLU A 113 24.02 -12.07 -41.74
C GLU A 113 23.38 -11.88 -43.13
N ASN A 114 22.27 -11.12 -43.26
CA ASN A 114 21.59 -10.97 -44.55
C ASN A 114 21.49 -9.55 -45.12
N ILE A 115 22.27 -8.58 -44.62
CA ILE A 115 22.37 -7.27 -45.29
C ILE A 115 23.36 -7.37 -46.45
N LYS A 116 22.90 -7.92 -47.58
CA LYS A 116 23.59 -7.75 -48.87
C LYS A 116 23.41 -6.31 -49.32
N TRP A 117 24.44 -5.50 -49.14
CA TRP A 117 24.56 -4.20 -49.79
C TRP A 117 24.66 -4.43 -51.31
N LYS A 118 23.57 -4.17 -52.04
CA LYS A 118 23.65 -3.99 -53.50
C LYS A 118 24.36 -2.64 -53.76
N ARG A 119 25.49 -2.72 -54.44
CA ARG A 119 26.20 -1.57 -55.03
C ARG A 119 25.38 -0.94 -56.14
#